data_AF-A0A7K6R2F0-F1
#
_entry.id   AF-A0A7K6R2F0-F1
#
_cell.length_a   1.000
_cell.length_b   1.000
_cell.length_c   1.000
_cell.angle_alpha   90.00
_cell.angle_beta   90.00
_cell.angle_gamma   90.00
#
_symmetry.space_group_name_H-M   'P 1'
#
loop_
_entity.id
_entity.type
_entity.pdbx_description
1 polymer ?
#
loop_
_entity_poly.entity_id
_entity_poly.type
_entity_poly.pdbx_seq_one_letter_code
_entity_poly.pdbx_strand_id
1 'polypeptide(L)'
;IVFLFFLQNPATITRILLSHFNWDKEKLMERYFDGNLEKLFAECHVINPSKKSRTRQMNTRSSAQDMSCQICYLNYPNSYFTGLECGHKFCMQCWSEYLTTKIMEEGMGQTISCPAHGCDILVDDNTVMRLITDSKVKLKYQHLITNSFVECNRLLKWCPAPDCHHVVKVQYPDAKPVRCKCGRQFCFNCGENWHDPVKCKWLKKWIKKCDDDSETSNWIAANTKECPKCHVTIEKDGGCNHMVCRNQNCKAEFCWVCLGPWEPHGSAWYNCNRYNEDDAKAARDAQERSRAALQRYLFYCNRYMNHMQSLRFEHKLYAQVKQKMEEMQQHNMSWIEVQFLKKAVDVLCQCRATLMYTYVFAFYLKKNNQSIIFENNQADLENATEVLSGYLERDISQDSLQDIKQKVQDKYRYCESRRRVLLQHVHEGYEKDLWEYIED
;
A
#
# COMPACT_ATOMS: atom_id res chain seq x y z
N ILE A 1 -31.82 0.74 -8.44
CA ILE A 1 -33.28 0.76 -8.18
C ILE A 1 -34.05 0.36 -9.44
N VAL A 2 -33.91 1.05 -10.58
CA VAL A 2 -34.62 0.68 -11.84
C VAL A 2 -34.30 -0.75 -12.35
N PHE A 3 -33.06 -1.22 -12.20
CA PHE A 3 -32.64 -2.56 -12.68
C PHE A 3 -33.25 -3.73 -11.89
N LEU A 4 -33.54 -3.55 -10.59
CA LEU A 4 -34.14 -4.59 -9.76
C LEU A 4 -35.61 -4.84 -10.12
N PHE A 5 -36.30 -3.83 -10.68
CA PHE A 5 -37.71 -3.94 -11.06
C PHE A 5 -37.94 -4.87 -12.26
N PHE A 6 -36.96 -5.03 -13.16
CA PHE A 6 -37.12 -5.86 -14.35
C PHE A 6 -36.94 -7.35 -14.10
N LEU A 7 -36.05 -7.74 -13.17
CA LEU A 7 -35.70 -9.14 -12.95
C LEU A 7 -36.54 -9.82 -11.86
N GLN A 8 -37.16 -9.05 -10.95
CA GLN A 8 -37.93 -9.55 -9.79
C GLN A 8 -37.19 -10.54 -8.86
N ASN A 9 -35.86 -10.63 -8.98
CA ASN A 9 -35.03 -11.50 -8.14
C ASN A 9 -34.71 -10.86 -6.78
N PRO A 10 -34.46 -11.66 -5.73
CA PRO A 10 -33.87 -11.18 -4.48
C PRO A 10 -32.57 -10.38 -4.73
N ALA A 11 -32.35 -9.33 -3.94
CA ALA A 11 -31.24 -8.40 -4.14
C ALA A 11 -29.86 -9.09 -4.17
N THR A 12 -29.63 -10.07 -3.28
CA THR A 12 -28.37 -10.83 -3.23
C THR A 12 -28.15 -11.65 -4.50
N ILE A 13 -29.20 -12.28 -5.05
CA ILE A 13 -29.11 -13.01 -6.33
C ILE A 13 -28.77 -12.05 -7.45
N THR A 14 -29.44 -10.90 -7.55
CA THR A 14 -29.12 -9.90 -8.58
C THR A 14 -27.69 -9.39 -8.45
N ARG A 15 -27.17 -9.19 -7.24
CA ARG A 15 -25.77 -8.80 -7.00
C ARG A 15 -24.80 -9.86 -7.52
N ILE A 16 -25.05 -11.14 -7.25
CA ILE A 16 -24.20 -12.25 -7.70
C ILE A 16 -24.21 -12.35 -9.22
N LEU A 17 -25.40 -12.30 -9.84
CA LEU A 17 -25.54 -12.30 -11.30
C LEU A 17 -24.79 -11.11 -11.93
N LEU A 18 -24.96 -9.90 -11.39
CA LEU A 18 -24.22 -8.73 -11.86
C LEU A 18 -22.70 -8.90 -11.70
N SER A 19 -22.25 -9.43 -10.56
CA SER A 19 -20.83 -9.72 -10.32
C SER A 19 -20.26 -10.69 -11.36
N HIS A 20 -21.00 -11.76 -11.68
CA HIS A 20 -20.63 -12.76 -12.69
C HIS A 20 -20.46 -12.17 -14.09
N PHE A 21 -21.24 -11.14 -14.44
CA PHE A 21 -21.12 -10.41 -15.71
C PHE A 21 -20.27 -9.14 -15.60
N ASN A 22 -19.40 -9.04 -14.60
CA ASN A 22 -18.50 -7.89 -14.41
C ASN A 22 -19.25 -6.54 -14.37
N TRP A 23 -20.48 -6.54 -13.84
CA TRP A 23 -21.39 -5.41 -13.77
C TRP A 23 -21.83 -4.84 -15.13
N ASP A 24 -21.63 -5.60 -16.21
CA ASP A 24 -22.18 -5.32 -17.53
C ASP A 24 -23.69 -5.67 -17.54
N LYS A 25 -24.51 -4.62 -17.45
CA LYS A 25 -25.95 -4.74 -17.38
C LYS A 25 -26.56 -5.27 -18.68
N GLU A 26 -25.95 -4.97 -19.83
CA GLU A 26 -26.51 -5.35 -21.12
C GLU A 26 -26.33 -6.84 -21.35
N LYS A 27 -25.12 -7.37 -21.10
CA LYS A 27 -24.84 -8.81 -21.18
C LYS A 27 -25.70 -9.65 -20.24
N LEU A 28 -25.91 -9.18 -19.01
CA LEU A 28 -26.80 -9.87 -18.08
C LEU A 28 -28.23 -9.92 -18.63
N MET A 29 -28.74 -8.82 -19.20
CA MET A 29 -30.10 -8.77 -19.74
C MET A 29 -30.25 -9.69 -20.95
N GLU A 30 -29.33 -9.66 -21.90
CA GLU A 30 -29.29 -10.57 -23.05
C GLU A 30 -29.35 -12.04 -22.58
N ARG A 31 -28.47 -12.41 -21.64
CA ARG A 31 -28.42 -13.79 -21.13
C ARG A 31 -29.65 -14.17 -20.30
N TYR A 32 -30.27 -13.22 -19.61
CA TYR A 32 -31.42 -13.47 -18.75
C TYR A 32 -32.72 -13.66 -19.55
N PHE A 33 -32.92 -12.92 -20.64
CA PHE A 33 -34.12 -13.02 -21.46
C PHE A 33 -34.01 -14.07 -22.57
N ASP A 34 -32.83 -14.26 -23.15
CA ASP A 34 -32.63 -15.16 -24.31
C ASP A 34 -32.02 -16.52 -23.92
N GLY A 35 -31.56 -16.66 -22.68
CA GLY A 35 -30.83 -17.83 -22.19
C GLY A 35 -31.65 -18.82 -21.35
N ASN A 36 -31.02 -19.95 -21.05
CA ASN A 36 -31.56 -20.91 -20.08
C ASN A 36 -31.27 -20.44 -18.65
N LEU A 37 -32.31 -19.96 -17.96
CA LEU A 37 -32.21 -19.49 -16.58
C LEU A 37 -31.72 -20.57 -15.62
N GLU A 38 -32.14 -21.83 -15.76
CA GLU A 38 -31.67 -22.88 -14.84
C GLU A 38 -30.15 -23.07 -14.93
N LYS A 39 -29.61 -23.01 -16.14
CA LYS A 39 -28.16 -23.07 -16.37
C LYS A 39 -27.45 -21.84 -15.79
N LEU A 40 -27.98 -20.64 -16.02
CA LEU A 40 -27.41 -19.39 -15.48
C LEU A 40 -27.34 -19.41 -13.94
N PHE A 41 -28.44 -19.81 -13.30
CA PHE A 41 -28.52 -19.88 -11.84
C PHE A 41 -27.60 -20.97 -11.26
N ALA A 42 -27.46 -22.11 -11.95
CA ALA A 42 -26.53 -23.17 -11.58
C ALA A 42 -25.06 -22.73 -11.71
N GLU A 43 -24.71 -22.06 -12.81
CA GLU A 43 -23.37 -21.48 -13.03
C GLU A 43 -22.99 -20.47 -11.93
N CYS A 44 -23.98 -19.73 -11.41
CA CYS A 44 -23.80 -18.74 -10.36
C CYS A 44 -24.04 -19.30 -8.94
N HIS A 45 -24.29 -20.60 -8.78
CA HIS A 45 -24.57 -21.26 -7.49
C HIS A 45 -25.71 -20.61 -6.68
N VAL A 46 -26.76 -20.14 -7.35
CA VAL A 46 -27.93 -19.50 -6.74
C VAL A 46 -29.21 -20.28 -7.05
N ILE A 47 -30.15 -20.32 -6.10
CA ILE A 47 -31.46 -20.94 -6.36
C ILE A 47 -32.28 -20.03 -7.26
N ASN A 48 -32.93 -20.64 -8.26
CA ASN A 48 -33.92 -19.95 -9.09
C ASN A 48 -35.15 -19.57 -8.23
N PRO A 49 -35.41 -18.26 -8.00
CA PRO A 49 -36.50 -17.81 -7.16
C PRO A 49 -37.88 -18.14 -7.74
N SER A 50 -38.00 -18.36 -9.06
CA SER A 50 -39.24 -18.77 -9.72
C SER A 50 -39.69 -20.20 -9.37
N LYS A 51 -38.81 -21.03 -8.80
CA LYS A 51 -39.18 -22.34 -8.24
C LYS A 51 -39.84 -22.26 -6.86
N LYS A 52 -40.09 -21.05 -6.32
CA LYS A 52 -40.93 -20.86 -5.12
C LYS A 52 -42.40 -21.21 -5.42
N SER A 53 -42.70 -22.51 -5.45
CA SER A 53 -44.06 -23.03 -5.42
C SER A 53 -44.29 -23.86 -4.16
N ARG A 54 -45.12 -23.29 -3.27
CA ARG A 54 -46.05 -23.96 -2.36
C ARG A 54 -45.50 -25.00 -1.37
N THR A 55 -44.66 -24.59 -0.44
CA THR A 55 -44.61 -25.29 0.85
C THR A 55 -45.68 -24.70 1.76
N ARG A 56 -46.76 -25.47 1.99
CA ARG A 56 -47.83 -25.16 2.95
C ARG A 56 -47.21 -24.75 4.28
N GLN A 57 -47.50 -23.54 4.74
CA GLN A 57 -47.30 -23.18 6.15
C GLN A 57 -48.21 -24.08 6.99
N MET A 58 -47.66 -25.16 7.53
CA MET A 58 -48.26 -25.79 8.70
C MET A 58 -47.99 -24.85 9.88
N ASN A 59 -49.04 -24.13 10.27
CA ASN A 59 -49.12 -23.47 11.57
C ASN A 59 -49.10 -24.56 12.65
N THR A 60 -47.93 -24.85 13.21
CA THR A 60 -47.85 -25.45 14.55
C THR A 60 -47.59 -24.33 15.54
N ARG A 61 -48.67 -23.90 16.20
CA ARG A 61 -48.58 -23.19 17.48
C ARG A 61 -47.99 -24.16 18.51
N SER A 62 -46.68 -24.17 18.67
CA SER A 62 -46.03 -24.65 19.90
C SER A 62 -45.04 -23.58 20.38
N SER A 63 -45.55 -22.73 21.27
CA SER A 63 -44.77 -21.82 22.07
C SER A 63 -43.91 -22.61 23.05
N ALA A 64 -42.58 -22.37 23.01
CA ALA A 64 -41.57 -22.75 24.00
C ALA A 64 -41.26 -24.26 24.16
N GLN A 65 -40.79 -24.92 23.10
CA GLN A 65 -39.93 -26.09 23.26
C GLN A 65 -38.50 -25.72 22.88
N ASP A 66 -37.54 -26.07 23.73
CA ASP A 66 -36.12 -25.89 23.43
C ASP A 66 -35.72 -26.86 22.31
N MET A 67 -35.15 -26.33 21.24
CA MET A 67 -34.58 -27.10 20.14
C MET A 67 -33.06 -27.20 20.31
N SER A 68 -32.49 -28.35 19.95
CA SER A 68 -31.03 -28.57 19.94
C SER A 68 -30.41 -28.05 18.65
N CYS A 69 -29.36 -27.22 18.77
CA CYS A 69 -28.58 -26.73 17.64
C CYS A 69 -27.68 -27.83 17.08
N GLN A 70 -27.74 -28.08 15.76
CA GLN A 70 -26.97 -29.15 15.12
C GLN A 70 -25.47 -28.85 14.93
N ILE A 71 -25.00 -27.66 15.33
CA ILE A 71 -23.58 -27.27 15.27
C ILE A 71 -22.92 -27.42 16.65
N CYS A 72 -23.50 -26.79 17.68
CA CYS A 72 -22.93 -26.81 19.03
C CYS A 72 -23.60 -27.80 19.99
N TYR A 73 -24.68 -28.47 19.57
CA TYR A 73 -25.46 -29.42 20.36
C TYR A 73 -26.12 -28.86 21.63
N LEU A 74 -26.12 -27.54 21.81
CA LEU A 74 -26.80 -26.85 22.92
C LEU A 74 -28.27 -26.58 22.60
N ASN A 75 -29.10 -26.60 23.65
CA ASN A 75 -30.54 -26.36 23.58
C ASN A 75 -30.86 -24.88 23.76
N TYR A 76 -31.69 -24.33 22.88
CA TYR A 76 -32.15 -22.95 22.97
C TYR A 76 -33.65 -22.85 22.63
N PRO A 77 -34.33 -21.79 23.12
CA PRO A 77 -35.67 -21.46 22.64
C PRO A 77 -35.67 -21.16 21.14
N ASN A 78 -36.79 -21.43 20.46
CA ASN A 78 -36.96 -21.16 19.02
C ASN A 78 -36.62 -19.73 18.58
N SER A 79 -36.71 -18.74 19.48
CA SER A 79 -36.34 -17.34 19.21
C SER A 79 -34.87 -17.13 18.91
N TYR A 80 -33.99 -18.04 19.33
CA TYR A 80 -32.55 -17.98 19.09
C TYR A 80 -32.11 -18.66 17.80
N PHE A 81 -33.05 -19.25 17.06
CA PHE A 81 -32.76 -19.93 15.80
C PHE A 81 -33.07 -19.03 14.61
N THR A 82 -32.10 -18.90 13.71
CA THR A 82 -32.29 -18.30 12.39
C THR A 82 -32.06 -19.37 11.33
N GLY A 83 -32.89 -19.37 10.29
CA GLY A 83 -32.75 -20.28 9.17
C GLY A 83 -32.82 -19.57 7.82
N LEU A 84 -32.33 -20.25 6.79
CA LEU A 84 -32.38 -19.82 5.40
C LEU A 84 -33.54 -20.45 4.64
N GLU A 85 -33.63 -20.18 3.34
CA GLU A 85 -34.67 -20.74 2.45
C GLU A 85 -34.61 -22.27 2.30
N CYS A 86 -33.49 -22.93 2.62
CA CYS A 86 -33.43 -24.41 2.74
C CYS A 86 -34.23 -24.97 3.92
N GLY A 87 -34.62 -24.14 4.88
CA GLY A 87 -35.24 -24.59 6.12
C GLY A 87 -34.27 -25.05 7.21
N HIS A 88 -32.96 -25.10 6.94
CA HIS A 88 -31.94 -25.36 7.96
C HIS A 88 -31.89 -24.22 8.98
N LYS A 89 -31.91 -24.55 10.27
CA LYS A 89 -31.91 -23.60 11.39
C LYS A 89 -30.76 -23.88 12.33
N PHE A 90 -30.04 -22.82 12.69
CA PHE A 90 -28.94 -22.87 13.67
C PHE A 90 -29.09 -21.72 14.66
N CYS A 91 -28.49 -21.86 15.85
CA CYS A 91 -28.52 -20.79 16.84
C CYS A 91 -27.74 -19.56 16.33
N MET A 92 -28.16 -18.36 16.76
CA MET A 92 -27.53 -17.11 16.35
C MET A 92 -26.03 -17.04 16.65
N GLN A 93 -25.57 -17.71 17.71
CA GLN A 93 -24.15 -17.77 18.07
C GLN A 93 -23.33 -18.54 17.02
N CYS A 94 -23.74 -19.76 16.68
CA CYS A 94 -23.04 -20.54 15.66
C CYS A 94 -23.07 -19.86 14.29
N TRP A 95 -24.16 -19.16 13.95
CA TRP A 95 -24.19 -18.31 12.77
C TRP A 95 -23.15 -17.20 12.81
N SER A 96 -23.07 -16.47 13.92
CA SER A 96 -22.12 -15.36 14.08
C SER A 96 -20.67 -15.86 13.96
N GLU A 97 -20.34 -16.98 14.60
CA GLU A 97 -19.00 -17.60 14.54
C GLU A 97 -18.68 -18.07 13.12
N TYR A 98 -19.58 -18.85 12.50
CA TYR A 98 -19.43 -19.33 11.12
C TYR A 98 -19.18 -18.19 10.13
N LEU A 99 -20.03 -17.16 10.16
CA LEU A 99 -19.91 -16.02 9.26
C LEU A 99 -18.60 -15.27 9.50
N THR A 100 -18.24 -15.04 10.76
CA THR A 100 -17.01 -14.33 11.11
C THR A 100 -15.77 -15.06 10.60
N THR A 101 -15.68 -16.37 10.82
CA THR A 101 -14.59 -17.22 10.32
C THR A 101 -14.51 -17.19 8.80
N LYS A 102 -15.65 -17.37 8.08
CA LYS A 102 -15.67 -17.30 6.61
C LYS A 102 -15.21 -15.96 6.04
N ILE A 103 -15.54 -14.86 6.72
CA ILE A 103 -15.19 -13.51 6.27
C ILE A 103 -13.74 -13.16 6.58
N MET A 104 -13.28 -13.46 7.79
CA MET A 104 -11.98 -13.00 8.30
C MET A 104 -10.83 -13.92 7.94
N GLU A 105 -11.03 -15.24 8.01
CA GLU A 105 -9.97 -16.23 7.76
C GLU A 105 -9.94 -16.66 6.30
N GLU A 106 -11.10 -16.99 5.73
CA GLU A 106 -11.18 -17.49 4.35
C GLU A 106 -11.35 -16.37 3.30
N GLY A 107 -11.63 -15.13 3.73
CA GLY A 107 -11.83 -14.00 2.82
C GLY A 107 -13.06 -14.11 1.91
N MET A 108 -14.02 -14.96 2.26
CA MET A 108 -15.21 -15.21 1.46
C MET A 108 -16.30 -14.19 1.78
N GLY A 109 -16.62 -13.31 0.83
CA GLY A 109 -17.77 -12.38 0.97
C GLY A 109 -18.91 -12.66 0.01
N GLN A 110 -18.62 -13.02 -1.25
CA GLN A 110 -19.65 -13.09 -2.29
C GLN A 110 -20.44 -14.41 -2.30
N THR A 111 -19.91 -15.47 -1.69
CA THR A 111 -20.34 -16.86 -1.88
C THR A 111 -20.51 -17.65 -0.58
N ILE A 112 -20.80 -16.98 0.54
CA ILE A 112 -21.00 -17.66 1.82
C ILE A 112 -22.28 -18.52 1.74
N SER A 113 -22.14 -19.84 1.86
CA SER A 113 -23.24 -20.80 1.79
C SER A 113 -23.81 -21.15 3.18
N CYS A 114 -24.86 -21.97 3.19
CA CYS A 114 -25.46 -22.51 4.39
C CYS A 114 -24.47 -23.43 5.13
N PRO A 115 -24.36 -23.35 6.48
CA PRO A 115 -23.47 -24.23 7.25
C PRO A 115 -23.84 -25.72 7.22
N ALA A 116 -25.01 -26.07 6.71
CA ALA A 116 -25.47 -27.46 6.64
C ALA A 116 -24.66 -28.27 5.62
N HIS A 117 -24.31 -29.50 5.97
CA HIS A 117 -23.59 -30.41 5.09
C HIS A 117 -24.36 -30.65 3.77
N GLY A 118 -23.71 -30.43 2.64
CA GLY A 118 -24.28 -30.61 1.30
C GLY A 118 -25.28 -29.53 0.87
N CYS A 119 -25.32 -28.37 1.54
CA CYS A 119 -26.21 -27.27 1.21
C CYS A 119 -25.45 -26.04 0.70
N ASP A 120 -25.51 -25.78 -0.61
CA ASP A 120 -24.80 -24.66 -1.24
C ASP A 120 -25.64 -23.37 -1.37
N ILE A 121 -26.75 -23.29 -0.63
CA ILE A 121 -27.60 -22.09 -0.66
C ILE A 121 -26.87 -20.92 -0.01
N LEU A 122 -26.75 -19.82 -0.74
CA LEU A 122 -26.08 -18.62 -0.28
C LEU A 122 -26.89 -17.86 0.79
N VAL A 123 -26.16 -17.32 1.76
CA VAL A 123 -26.70 -16.43 2.81
C VAL A 123 -26.95 -15.06 2.20
N ASP A 124 -28.13 -14.49 2.39
CA ASP A 124 -28.44 -13.14 1.91
C ASP A 124 -27.71 -12.05 2.72
N ASP A 125 -27.39 -10.94 2.05
CA ASP A 125 -26.56 -9.88 2.63
C ASP A 125 -27.21 -9.27 3.88
N ASN A 126 -28.55 -9.20 3.96
CA ASN A 126 -29.24 -8.65 5.13
C ASN A 126 -29.12 -9.59 6.33
N THR A 127 -29.23 -10.90 6.10
CA THR A 127 -29.03 -11.91 7.15
C THR A 127 -27.60 -11.88 7.68
N VAL A 128 -26.59 -11.76 6.83
CA VAL A 128 -25.19 -11.58 7.27
C VAL A 128 -25.04 -10.32 8.13
N MET A 129 -25.55 -9.17 7.65
CA MET A 129 -25.44 -7.89 8.36
C MET A 129 -26.21 -7.85 9.68
N ARG A 130 -27.25 -8.67 9.84
CA ARG A 130 -28.04 -8.82 11.07
C ARG A 130 -27.35 -9.74 12.09
N LEU A 131 -26.77 -10.85 11.65
CA LEU A 131 -26.25 -11.90 12.53
C LEU A 131 -24.83 -11.61 13.05
N ILE A 132 -24.02 -10.88 12.29
CA ILE A 132 -22.72 -10.41 12.76
C ILE A 132 -22.92 -9.25 13.73
N THR A 133 -22.14 -9.19 14.80
CA THR A 133 -22.19 -8.10 15.79
C THR A 133 -20.97 -7.17 15.68
N ASP A 134 -19.77 -7.72 15.47
CA ASP A 134 -18.54 -6.95 15.36
C ASP A 134 -18.55 -6.04 14.11
N SER A 135 -18.41 -4.73 14.33
CA SER A 135 -18.40 -3.72 13.28
C SER A 135 -17.22 -3.87 12.31
N LYS A 136 -16.07 -4.41 12.75
CA LYS A 136 -14.91 -4.66 11.87
C LYS A 136 -15.21 -5.76 10.87
N VAL A 137 -15.84 -6.84 11.33
CA VAL A 137 -16.26 -7.97 10.47
C VAL A 137 -17.33 -7.52 9.49
N LYS A 138 -18.33 -6.73 9.95
CA LYS A 138 -19.33 -6.13 9.04
C LYS A 138 -18.70 -5.29 7.95
N LEU A 139 -17.73 -4.44 8.31
CA LEU A 139 -17.06 -3.57 7.36
C LEU A 139 -16.24 -4.37 6.35
N LYS A 140 -15.56 -5.43 6.81
CA LYS A 140 -14.83 -6.37 5.94
C LYS A 140 -15.78 -7.07 4.97
N TYR A 141 -16.92 -7.56 5.44
CA TYR A 141 -17.95 -8.17 4.59
C TYR A 141 -18.48 -7.20 3.53
N GLN A 142 -18.85 -5.99 3.94
CA GLN A 142 -19.30 -4.92 3.03
C GLN A 142 -18.27 -4.63 1.94
N HIS A 143 -16.98 -4.60 2.30
CA HIS A 143 -15.90 -4.45 1.34
C HIS A 143 -15.85 -5.63 0.35
N LEU A 144 -15.88 -6.88 0.83
CA LEU A 144 -15.80 -8.07 -0.03
C LEU A 144 -16.97 -8.18 -1.02
N ILE A 145 -18.21 -7.90 -0.59
CA ILE A 145 -19.38 -7.94 -1.48
C ILE A 145 -19.41 -6.78 -2.49
N THR A 146 -18.72 -5.68 -2.17
CA THR A 146 -18.62 -4.48 -3.04
C THR A 146 -17.35 -4.50 -3.89
N ASN A 147 -16.40 -5.41 -3.62
CA ASN A 147 -15.09 -5.41 -4.28
C ASN A 147 -15.20 -5.52 -5.80
N SER A 148 -15.97 -6.50 -6.28
CA SER A 148 -16.24 -6.69 -7.72
C SER A 148 -16.83 -5.42 -8.36
N PHE A 149 -17.77 -4.74 -7.69
CA PHE A 149 -18.34 -3.49 -8.21
C PHE A 149 -17.29 -2.39 -8.39
N VAL A 150 -16.38 -2.27 -7.43
CA VAL A 150 -15.32 -1.26 -7.47
C VAL A 150 -14.28 -1.61 -8.53
N GLU A 151 -13.82 -2.86 -8.58
CA GLU A 151 -12.80 -3.31 -9.54
C GLU A 151 -13.28 -3.25 -11.00
N CYS A 152 -14.55 -3.55 -11.26
CA CYS A 152 -15.13 -3.43 -12.60
C CYS A 152 -15.40 -1.97 -13.00
N ASN A 153 -15.36 -1.02 -12.05
CA ASN A 153 -15.59 0.39 -12.34
C ASN A 153 -14.29 1.16 -12.44
N ARG A 154 -13.90 1.54 -13.66
CA ARG A 154 -12.67 2.32 -13.94
C ARG A 154 -12.54 3.63 -13.16
N LEU A 155 -13.64 4.19 -12.65
CA LEU A 155 -13.66 5.46 -11.90
C LEU A 155 -13.56 5.27 -10.39
N LEU A 156 -13.50 4.03 -9.89
CA LEU A 156 -13.45 3.70 -8.48
C LEU A 156 -12.19 2.89 -8.17
N LYS A 157 -11.50 3.22 -7.09
CA LYS A 157 -10.38 2.45 -6.55
C LYS A 157 -10.42 2.40 -5.03
N TRP A 158 -10.12 1.24 -4.46
CA TRP A 158 -9.93 1.09 -3.02
C TRP A 158 -8.69 1.83 -2.53
N CYS A 159 -8.76 2.31 -1.29
CA CYS A 159 -7.57 2.75 -0.57
C CYS A 159 -6.67 1.54 -0.26
N PRO A 160 -5.35 1.61 -0.52
CA PRO A 160 -4.44 0.49 -0.24
C PRO A 160 -4.03 0.38 1.24
N ALA A 161 -4.53 1.26 2.11
CA ALA A 161 -4.19 1.19 3.54
C ALA A 161 -4.86 -0.04 4.17
N PRO A 162 -4.12 -0.84 4.98
CA PRO A 162 -4.71 -1.93 5.75
C PRO A 162 -5.88 -1.41 6.59
N ASP A 163 -6.94 -2.21 6.68
CA ASP A 163 -8.17 -1.92 7.43
C ASP A 163 -8.96 -0.66 7.00
N CYS A 164 -8.54 0.02 5.93
CA CYS A 164 -9.25 1.15 5.36
C CYS A 164 -10.15 0.71 4.20
N HIS A 165 -11.46 0.75 4.42
CA HIS A 165 -12.46 0.33 3.45
C HIS A 165 -13.08 1.52 2.69
N HIS A 166 -12.31 2.58 2.47
CA HIS A 166 -12.75 3.74 1.67
C HIS A 166 -12.43 3.55 0.19
N VAL A 167 -13.32 4.08 -0.66
CA VAL A 167 -13.15 4.13 -2.12
C VAL A 167 -12.94 5.58 -2.56
N VAL A 168 -11.96 5.79 -3.44
CA VAL A 168 -11.78 7.07 -4.14
C VAL A 168 -12.53 7.01 -5.47
N LYS A 169 -13.33 8.04 -5.76
CA LYS A 169 -13.99 8.24 -7.05
C LYS A 169 -13.35 9.40 -7.80
N VAL A 170 -13.07 9.20 -9.09
CA VAL A 170 -12.53 10.24 -9.98
C VAL A 170 -13.48 10.50 -11.16
N GLN A 171 -13.26 11.60 -11.88
CA GLN A 171 -14.02 11.93 -13.08
C GLN A 171 -13.53 11.14 -14.31
N TYR A 172 -12.21 10.95 -14.40
CA TYR A 172 -11.55 10.14 -15.41
C TYR A 172 -10.35 9.43 -14.79
N PRO A 173 -9.98 8.21 -15.24
CA PRO A 173 -8.79 7.53 -14.75
C PRO A 173 -7.54 8.26 -15.23
N ASP A 174 -6.67 8.65 -14.30
CA ASP A 174 -5.36 9.22 -14.59
C ASP A 174 -4.34 8.72 -13.55
N ALA A 175 -3.06 8.68 -13.92
CA ALA A 175 -1.96 8.30 -13.05
C ALA A 175 -1.55 9.48 -12.14
N LYS A 176 -2.50 10.01 -11.38
CA LYS A 176 -2.33 11.13 -10.45
C LYS A 176 -2.42 10.68 -8.99
N PRO A 177 -1.80 11.41 -8.06
CA PRO A 177 -1.93 11.12 -6.65
C PRO A 177 -3.35 11.46 -6.19
N VAL A 178 -3.95 10.54 -5.43
CA VAL A 178 -5.18 10.77 -4.69
C VAL A 178 -4.92 10.59 -3.20
N ARG A 179 -5.63 11.35 -2.37
CA ARG A 179 -5.53 11.27 -0.91
C ARG A 179 -6.82 10.70 -0.34
N CYS A 180 -6.70 9.57 0.33
CA CYS A 180 -7.78 9.01 1.12
C CYS A 180 -7.99 9.83 2.40
N LYS A 181 -9.22 9.81 2.93
CA LYS A 181 -9.54 10.45 4.22
C LYS A 181 -8.74 9.89 5.40
N CYS A 182 -8.23 8.66 5.31
CA CYS A 182 -7.32 8.10 6.31
C CYS A 182 -5.90 8.69 6.26
N GLY A 183 -5.60 9.58 5.31
CA GLY A 183 -4.29 10.20 5.14
C GLY A 183 -3.41 9.54 4.09
N ARG A 184 -3.69 8.29 3.69
CA ARG A 184 -2.92 7.55 2.67
C ARG A 184 -2.99 8.25 1.31
N GLN A 185 -1.84 8.55 0.73
CA GLN A 185 -1.70 9.03 -0.64
C GLN A 185 -1.21 7.89 -1.55
N PHE A 186 -1.88 7.68 -2.67
CA PHE A 186 -1.55 6.59 -3.61
C PHE A 186 -1.84 7.00 -5.05
N CYS A 187 -1.27 6.28 -6.02
CA CYS A 187 -1.53 6.47 -7.44
C CYS A 187 -2.88 5.81 -7.80
N PHE A 188 -3.81 6.60 -8.34
CA PHE A 188 -5.14 6.08 -8.69
C PHE A 188 -5.05 4.96 -9.75
N ASN A 189 -4.13 5.06 -10.70
CA ASN A 189 -3.99 4.10 -11.78
C ASN A 189 -3.48 2.72 -11.31
N CYS A 190 -2.29 2.66 -10.71
CA CYS A 190 -1.68 1.38 -10.31
C CYS A 190 -2.10 0.90 -8.91
N GLY A 191 -2.57 1.78 -8.02
CA GLY A 191 -2.91 1.43 -6.63
C GLY A 191 -1.74 1.47 -5.64
N GLU A 192 -0.51 1.57 -6.15
CA GLU A 192 0.70 1.70 -5.32
C GLU A 192 0.81 3.08 -4.67
N ASN A 193 1.72 3.20 -3.70
CA ASN A 193 2.12 4.51 -3.16
C ASN A 193 2.47 5.49 -4.28
N TRP A 194 2.22 6.78 -4.03
CA TRP A 194 2.54 7.81 -5.03
C TRP A 194 4.03 7.78 -5.36
N HIS A 195 4.34 7.59 -6.64
CA HIS A 195 5.65 7.13 -7.10
C HIS A 195 6.30 8.07 -8.12
N ASP A 196 6.18 9.38 -7.92
CA ASP A 196 6.97 10.38 -8.67
C ASP A 196 8.47 10.16 -8.35
N PRO A 197 9.37 9.99 -9.35
CA PRO A 197 9.19 10.30 -10.77
C PRO A 197 8.80 9.14 -11.70
N VAL A 198 8.80 7.89 -11.23
CA VAL A 198 8.72 6.72 -12.10
C VAL A 198 7.30 6.49 -12.66
N LYS A 199 7.17 6.01 -13.91
CA LYS A 199 5.88 5.58 -14.47
C LYS A 199 5.40 4.26 -13.85
N CYS A 200 4.07 4.10 -13.78
CA CYS A 200 3.42 2.90 -13.20
C CYS A 200 3.98 1.58 -13.75
N LYS A 201 4.22 1.50 -15.07
CA LYS A 201 4.70 0.27 -15.72
C LYS A 201 6.06 -0.19 -15.19
N TRP A 202 6.98 0.74 -14.95
CA TRP A 202 8.33 0.45 -14.49
C TRP A 202 8.35 0.11 -13.01
N LEU A 203 7.52 0.78 -12.19
CA LEU A 203 7.36 0.39 -10.79
C LEU A 203 6.82 -1.04 -10.66
N LYS A 204 5.82 -1.41 -11.46
CA LYS A 204 5.28 -2.78 -11.43
C LYS A 204 6.33 -3.84 -11.82
N LYS A 205 7.15 -3.56 -12.84
CA LYS A 205 8.29 -4.44 -13.20
C LYS A 205 9.31 -4.53 -12.06
N TRP A 206 9.63 -3.40 -11.40
CA TRP A 206 10.58 -3.35 -10.29
C TRP A 206 10.11 -4.17 -9.09
N ILE A 207 8.86 -3.98 -8.65
CA ILE A 207 8.29 -4.73 -7.52
C ILE A 207 8.36 -6.23 -7.80
N LYS A 208 7.90 -6.66 -9.00
CA LYS A 208 7.98 -8.06 -9.41
C LYS A 208 9.43 -8.60 -9.35
N LYS A 209 10.39 -7.84 -9.87
CA LYS A 209 11.81 -8.23 -9.84
C LYS A 209 12.34 -8.38 -8.40
N CYS A 210 11.99 -7.45 -7.51
CA CYS A 210 12.39 -7.50 -6.11
C CYS A 210 11.79 -8.70 -5.36
N ASP A 211 10.55 -9.07 -5.70
CA ASP A 211 9.85 -10.23 -5.12
C ASP A 211 10.47 -11.56 -5.63
N ASP A 212 10.75 -11.65 -6.93
CA ASP A 212 11.36 -12.83 -7.55
C ASP A 212 12.81 -13.06 -7.05
N ASP A 213 13.59 -11.99 -6.81
CA ASP A 213 15.00 -12.04 -6.35
C ASP A 213 15.15 -11.98 -4.80
N SER A 214 14.17 -12.49 -4.04
CA SER A 214 14.02 -12.29 -2.57
C SER A 214 15.25 -12.62 -1.70
N GLU A 215 16.02 -13.66 -2.02
CA GLU A 215 17.25 -14.03 -1.30
C GLU A 215 18.32 -12.92 -1.40
N THR A 216 18.38 -12.25 -2.54
CA THR A 216 19.30 -11.14 -2.80
C THR A 216 18.80 -9.85 -2.13
N SER A 217 17.50 -9.61 -2.13
CA SER A 217 16.85 -8.47 -1.47
C SER A 217 17.06 -8.47 0.06
N ASN A 218 17.02 -9.65 0.70
CA ASN A 218 17.23 -9.80 2.15
C ASN A 218 18.68 -9.58 2.57
N TRP A 219 19.67 -10.04 1.79
CA TRP A 219 21.10 -9.85 2.10
C TRP A 219 21.52 -8.38 2.07
N ILE A 220 20.91 -7.59 1.18
CA ILE A 220 21.26 -6.18 0.96
C ILE A 220 20.73 -5.26 2.07
N ALA A 221 19.63 -5.63 2.72
CA ALA A 221 18.96 -4.86 3.77
C ALA A 221 19.53 -5.12 5.18
N ALA A 222 20.83 -5.41 5.28
CA ALA A 222 21.48 -5.63 6.56
C ALA A 222 21.32 -4.40 7.47
N ASN A 223 20.63 -4.59 8.60
CA ASN A 223 20.48 -3.58 9.65
C ASN A 223 21.81 -3.25 10.34
N THR A 224 22.80 -4.12 10.15
CA THR A 224 24.11 -4.05 10.79
C THR A 224 25.21 -4.00 9.73
N LYS A 225 26.14 -3.06 9.87
CA LYS A 225 27.36 -2.95 9.05
C LYS A 225 28.54 -2.61 9.95
N GLU A 226 29.75 -2.75 9.45
CA GLU A 226 30.96 -2.40 10.19
C GLU A 226 31.44 -0.98 9.87
N CYS A 227 32.04 -0.31 10.85
CA CYS A 227 32.73 0.96 10.62
C CYS A 227 33.90 0.75 9.66
N PRO A 228 34.03 1.55 8.57
CA PRO A 228 35.11 1.38 7.60
C PRO A 228 36.50 1.69 8.15
N LYS A 229 36.60 2.35 9.31
CA LYS A 229 37.88 2.72 9.95
C LYS A 229 38.30 1.77 11.07
N CYS A 230 37.36 1.36 11.93
CA CYS A 230 37.69 0.59 13.14
C CYS A 230 36.98 -0.78 13.22
N HIS A 231 36.21 -1.16 12.20
CA HIS A 231 35.54 -2.45 12.05
C HIS A 231 34.57 -2.84 13.18
N VAL A 232 34.21 -1.89 14.05
CA VAL A 232 33.17 -2.11 15.05
C VAL A 232 31.83 -2.21 14.34
N THR A 233 31.05 -3.24 14.68
CA THR A 233 29.68 -3.42 14.19
C THR A 233 28.77 -2.29 14.68
N ILE A 234 28.02 -1.71 13.76
CA ILE A 234 27.07 -0.61 13.96
C ILE A 234 25.71 -1.08 13.46
N GLU A 235 24.68 -0.95 14.29
CA GLU A 235 23.28 -1.11 13.90
C GLU A 235 22.69 0.24 13.50
N LYS A 236 21.90 0.26 12.43
CA LYS A 236 21.19 1.46 11.98
C LYS A 236 19.93 1.68 12.83
N ASP A 237 19.89 2.78 13.58
CA ASP A 237 18.78 3.16 14.48
C ASP A 237 17.99 4.41 14.04
N GLY A 238 18.40 5.04 12.94
CA GLY A 238 17.79 6.23 12.35
C GLY A 238 17.65 6.14 10.83
N GLY A 239 16.94 7.11 10.24
CA GLY A 239 16.78 7.23 8.81
C GLY A 239 17.95 7.91 8.11
N CYS A 240 18.71 8.75 8.82
CA CYS A 240 19.87 9.44 8.26
C CYS A 240 20.99 8.45 7.88
N ASN A 241 21.57 8.61 6.68
CA ASN A 241 22.70 7.82 6.21
C ASN A 241 24.06 8.44 6.57
N HIS A 242 24.08 9.64 7.16
CA HIS A 242 25.28 10.24 7.76
C HIS A 242 25.58 9.57 9.09
N MET A 243 26.54 8.66 9.09
CA MET A 243 26.94 7.91 10.27
C MET A 243 28.13 8.57 10.95
N VAL A 244 28.09 8.62 12.28
CA VAL A 244 29.24 8.97 13.12
C VAL A 244 29.56 7.77 13.99
N CYS A 245 30.79 7.26 13.91
CA CYS A 245 31.19 6.10 14.69
C CYS A 245 31.18 6.44 16.20
N ARG A 246 30.49 5.61 16.99
CA ARG A 246 30.31 5.80 18.45
C ARG A 246 31.53 5.35 19.27
N ASN A 247 32.53 4.74 18.64
CA ASN A 247 33.74 4.33 19.31
C ASN A 247 34.54 5.57 19.73
N GLN A 248 34.86 5.70 21.01
CA GLN A 248 35.60 6.85 21.54
C GLN A 248 36.97 7.05 20.86
N ASN A 249 37.59 5.95 20.43
CA ASN A 249 38.87 5.95 19.71
C ASN A 249 38.72 6.15 18.19
N CYS A 250 37.48 6.13 17.67
CA CYS A 250 37.18 6.32 16.26
C CYS A 250 35.93 7.18 16.08
N LYS A 251 36.12 8.47 15.87
CA LYS A 251 35.05 9.45 15.58
C LYS A 251 34.88 9.70 14.07
N ALA A 252 35.11 8.68 13.24
CA ALA A 252 35.00 8.82 11.79
C ALA A 252 33.55 9.01 11.37
N GLU A 253 33.36 9.85 10.35
CA GLU A 253 32.06 10.11 9.73
C GLU A 253 32.04 9.50 8.33
N PHE A 254 30.99 8.73 8.02
CA PHE A 254 30.90 7.99 6.77
C PHE A 254 29.45 7.80 6.32
N CYS A 255 29.26 7.49 5.05
CA CYS A 255 27.95 7.20 4.49
C CYS A 255 27.57 5.73 4.70
N TRP A 256 26.38 5.47 5.22
CA TRP A 256 25.88 4.10 5.44
C TRP A 256 25.78 3.26 4.15
N VAL A 257 25.52 3.91 3.01
CA VAL A 257 25.29 3.23 1.73
C VAL A 257 26.62 2.78 1.11
N CYS A 258 27.53 3.72 0.84
CA CYS A 258 28.79 3.42 0.16
C CYS A 258 29.97 3.11 1.08
N LEU A 259 29.82 3.31 2.40
CA LEU A 259 30.90 3.19 3.40
C LEU A 259 32.10 4.14 3.18
N GLY A 260 31.96 5.11 2.27
CA GLY A 260 32.95 6.16 2.03
C GLY A 260 32.87 7.31 3.04
N PRO A 261 33.89 8.17 3.10
CA PRO A 261 33.91 9.33 4.01
C PRO A 261 32.75 10.29 3.73
N TRP A 262 32.22 10.91 4.78
CA TRP A 262 31.06 11.80 4.64
C TRP A 262 31.41 13.12 3.93
N GLU A 263 32.51 13.77 4.31
CA GLU A 263 32.86 15.14 3.87
C GLU A 263 32.80 15.38 2.35
N PRO A 264 33.23 14.45 1.47
CA PRO A 264 33.12 14.66 0.02
C PRO A 264 31.69 14.65 -0.53
N HIS A 265 30.69 14.16 0.21
CA HIS A 265 29.32 14.06 -0.27
C HIS A 265 28.70 15.45 -0.49
N GLY A 266 28.01 15.62 -1.61
CA GLY A 266 27.48 16.92 -2.04
C GLY A 266 28.49 17.80 -2.80
N SER A 267 29.74 17.35 -2.96
CA SER A 267 30.68 17.97 -3.90
C SER A 267 30.42 17.53 -5.34
N ALA A 268 30.89 18.31 -6.32
CA ALA A 268 30.70 17.98 -7.74
C ALA A 268 31.48 16.73 -8.18
N TRP A 269 32.59 16.41 -7.52
CA TRP A 269 33.51 15.36 -7.94
C TRP A 269 33.24 13.99 -7.29
N TYR A 270 32.55 13.93 -6.15
CA TYR A 270 32.23 12.68 -5.46
C TYR A 270 30.74 12.35 -5.59
N ASN A 271 30.42 11.24 -6.27
CA ASN A 271 29.04 10.84 -6.56
C ASN A 271 28.80 9.40 -6.10
N CYS A 272 28.17 9.20 -4.94
CA CYS A 272 27.83 7.86 -4.45
C CYS A 272 26.55 7.29 -5.09
N ASN A 273 25.73 8.11 -5.74
CA ASN A 273 24.46 7.71 -6.37
C ASN A 273 24.61 7.17 -7.80
N ARG A 274 25.74 7.42 -8.46
CA ARG A 274 26.00 7.00 -9.85
C ARG A 274 26.61 5.61 -9.94
N TYR A 275 26.06 4.76 -10.80
CA TYR A 275 26.67 3.48 -11.13
C TYR A 275 27.77 3.67 -12.18
N ASN A 276 28.93 3.05 -11.97
CA ASN A 276 29.98 2.98 -12.98
C ASN A 276 29.73 1.76 -13.89
N GLU A 277 29.60 2.02 -15.19
CA GLU A 277 29.32 1.00 -16.21
C GLU A 277 30.59 0.40 -16.85
N ASP A 278 31.79 0.76 -16.36
CA ASP A 278 33.04 0.28 -16.95
C ASP A 278 33.15 -1.25 -16.98
N ASP A 279 32.72 -1.93 -15.91
CA ASP A 279 32.67 -3.40 -15.86
C ASP A 279 31.69 -3.99 -16.89
N ALA A 280 30.56 -3.32 -17.13
CA ALA A 280 29.59 -3.73 -18.13
C ALA A 280 30.11 -3.54 -19.57
N LYS A 281 30.88 -2.46 -19.81
CA LYS A 281 31.53 -2.20 -21.10
C LYS A 281 32.68 -3.16 -21.38
N ALA A 282 33.38 -3.60 -20.33
CA ALA A 282 34.49 -4.53 -20.43
C ALA A 282 34.04 -6.00 -20.65
N ALA A 283 32.79 -6.33 -20.35
CA ALA A 283 32.23 -7.68 -20.44
C ALA A 283 32.18 -8.21 -21.88
N ARG A 284 32.92 -9.30 -22.16
CA ARG A 284 33.10 -9.88 -23.49
C ARG A 284 32.18 -11.09 -23.72
N ASP A 285 31.97 -11.90 -22.69
CA ASP A 285 31.15 -13.11 -22.78
C ASP A 285 29.78 -12.97 -22.08
N ALA A 286 28.93 -13.99 -22.25
CA ALA A 286 27.57 -13.98 -21.71
C ALA A 286 27.54 -14.03 -20.17
N GLN A 287 28.54 -14.65 -19.55
CA GLN A 287 28.64 -14.78 -18.11
C GLN A 287 29.03 -13.44 -17.47
N GLU A 288 30.02 -12.75 -18.03
CA GLU A 288 30.43 -11.41 -17.61
C GLU A 288 29.29 -10.40 -17.77
N ARG A 289 28.54 -10.45 -18.88
CA ARG A 289 27.35 -9.60 -19.07
C ARG A 289 26.28 -9.84 -18.01
N SER A 290 25.99 -11.11 -17.70
CA SER A 290 25.04 -11.48 -16.64
C SER A 290 25.49 -10.96 -15.26
N ARG A 291 26.78 -11.12 -14.93
CA ARG A 291 27.35 -10.64 -13.67
C ARG A 291 27.28 -9.11 -13.55
N ALA A 292 27.61 -8.39 -14.61
CA ALA A 292 27.54 -6.93 -14.65
C ALA A 292 26.09 -6.43 -14.49
N ALA A 293 25.13 -7.09 -15.15
CA ALA A 293 23.70 -6.78 -15.01
C ALA A 293 23.20 -7.01 -13.56
N LEU A 294 23.62 -8.11 -12.93
CA LEU A 294 23.30 -8.38 -11.53
C LEU A 294 23.91 -7.30 -10.62
N GLN A 295 25.20 -6.99 -10.75
CA GLN A 295 25.86 -5.94 -9.95
C GLN A 295 25.18 -4.58 -10.08
N ARG A 296 24.77 -4.22 -11.31
CA ARG A 296 23.98 -3.02 -11.55
C ARG A 296 22.64 -3.08 -10.81
N TYR A 297 21.92 -4.19 -10.89
CA TYR A 297 20.69 -4.36 -10.12
C TYR A 297 20.91 -4.21 -8.61
N LEU A 298 21.93 -4.87 -8.03
CA LEU A 298 22.25 -4.76 -6.60
C LEU A 298 22.53 -3.31 -6.18
N PHE A 299 23.22 -2.54 -7.03
CA PHE A 299 23.51 -1.14 -6.77
C PHE A 299 22.23 -0.30 -6.59
N TYR A 300 21.28 -0.41 -7.52
CA TYR A 300 20.03 0.34 -7.48
C TYR A 300 19.07 -0.22 -6.42
N CYS A 301 19.00 -1.54 -6.26
CA CYS A 301 18.19 -2.22 -5.26
C CYS A 301 18.63 -1.86 -3.83
N ASN A 302 19.93 -1.84 -3.56
CA ASN A 302 20.45 -1.40 -2.26
C ASN A 302 20.02 0.01 -1.90
N ARG A 303 20.07 0.95 -2.85
CA ARG A 303 19.66 2.33 -2.62
C ARG A 303 18.16 2.44 -2.40
N TYR A 304 17.36 1.79 -3.25
CA TYR A 304 15.90 1.71 -3.07
C TYR A 304 15.52 1.16 -1.68
N MET A 305 16.05 0.00 -1.30
CA MET A 305 15.74 -0.67 -0.03
C MET A 305 16.24 0.14 1.17
N ASN A 306 17.42 0.76 1.07
CA ASN A 306 17.95 1.63 2.11
C ASN A 306 17.05 2.86 2.32
N HIS A 307 16.61 3.53 1.24
CA HIS A 307 15.66 4.65 1.34
C HIS A 307 14.31 4.21 1.91
N MET A 308 13.83 3.02 1.55
CA MET A 308 12.60 2.44 2.12
C MET A 308 12.70 2.23 3.63
N GLN A 309 13.83 1.67 4.08
CA GLN A 309 14.10 1.48 5.50
C GLN A 309 14.25 2.82 6.22
N SER A 310 15.02 3.77 5.66
CA SER A 310 15.18 5.10 6.21
C SER A 310 13.85 5.82 6.39
N LEU A 311 12.96 5.72 5.39
CA LEU A 311 11.61 6.28 5.47
C LEU A 311 10.81 5.66 6.64
N ARG A 312 10.94 4.36 6.91
CA ARG A 312 10.27 3.72 8.07
C ARG A 312 10.79 4.28 9.40
N PHE A 313 12.09 4.54 9.52
CA PHE A 313 12.66 5.18 10.72
C PHE A 313 12.18 6.62 10.86
N GLU A 314 12.13 7.39 9.77
CA GLU A 314 11.71 8.79 9.79
C GLU A 314 10.24 8.98 10.16
N HIS A 315 9.37 8.00 9.91
CA HIS A 315 7.99 8.03 10.42
C HIS A 315 7.94 8.05 11.96
N LYS A 316 8.97 7.56 12.66
CA LYS A 316 9.06 7.65 14.13
C LYS A 316 9.34 9.08 14.59
N LEU A 317 9.89 9.94 13.72
CA LEU A 317 10.15 11.35 14.05
C LEU A 317 8.88 12.15 14.31
N TYR A 318 7.71 11.75 13.79
CA TYR A 318 6.45 12.44 14.12
C TYR A 318 6.17 12.45 15.62
N ALA A 319 6.48 11.36 16.33
CA ALA A 319 6.29 11.29 17.78
C ALA A 319 7.28 12.22 18.52
N GLN A 320 8.55 12.19 18.13
CA GLN A 320 9.61 13.01 18.73
C GLN A 320 9.37 14.51 18.48
N VAL A 321 8.99 14.87 17.26
CA VAL A 321 8.64 16.25 16.90
C VAL A 321 7.41 16.73 17.65
N LYS A 322 6.39 15.88 17.85
CA LYS A 322 5.23 16.26 18.65
C LYS A 322 5.63 16.65 20.08
N GLN A 323 6.48 15.85 20.73
CA GLN A 323 7.01 16.19 22.05
C GLN A 323 7.80 17.50 22.02
N LYS A 324 8.67 17.70 21.01
CA LYS A 324 9.45 18.93 20.88
C LYS A 324 8.56 20.17 20.66
N MET A 325 7.48 20.03 19.88
CA MET A 325 6.49 21.08 19.68
C MET A 325 5.79 21.46 20.99
N GLU A 326 5.47 20.48 21.85
CA GLU A 326 4.88 20.71 23.18
C GLU A 326 5.88 21.43 24.12
N GLU A 327 7.15 21.03 24.13
CA GLU A 327 8.21 21.73 24.87
C GLU A 327 8.36 23.20 24.43
N MET A 328 8.37 23.45 23.11
CA MET A 328 8.45 24.81 22.56
C MET A 328 7.25 25.67 22.95
N GLN A 329 6.05 25.09 23.01
CA GLN A 329 4.85 25.81 23.42
C GLN A 329 4.89 26.25 24.88
N GLN A 330 5.48 25.44 25.76
CA GLN A 330 5.71 25.81 27.16
C GLN A 330 6.66 27.01 27.30
N HIS A 331 7.51 27.26 26.29
CA HIS A 331 8.47 28.36 26.25
C HIS A 331 7.98 29.55 25.40
N ASN A 332 6.69 29.89 25.51
CA ASN A 332 6.02 31.03 24.87
C ASN A 332 5.88 30.98 23.33
N MET A 333 6.04 29.83 22.67
CA MET A 333 5.67 29.70 21.26
C MET A 333 4.21 29.31 21.09
N SER A 334 3.51 29.95 20.16
CA SER A 334 2.12 29.59 19.87
C SER A 334 2.01 28.26 19.11
N TRP A 335 0.81 27.66 19.11
CA TRP A 335 0.53 26.44 18.35
C TRP A 335 0.86 26.55 16.85
N ILE A 336 0.66 27.75 16.27
CA ILE A 336 0.95 28.05 14.87
C ILE A 336 2.46 28.05 14.63
N GLU A 337 3.22 28.64 15.55
CA GLU A 337 4.65 28.83 15.40
C GLU A 337 5.46 27.54 15.48
N VAL A 338 4.91 26.46 16.05
CA VAL A 338 5.58 25.16 16.14
C VAL A 338 5.24 24.21 14.98
N GLN A 339 4.26 24.54 14.13
CA GLN A 339 3.86 23.67 13.00
C GLN A 339 4.97 23.44 11.96
N PHE A 340 6.00 24.30 11.94
CA PHE A 340 7.13 24.13 11.01
C PHE A 340 7.88 22.81 11.24
N LEU A 341 7.92 22.28 12.47
CA LEU A 341 8.60 21.01 12.74
C LEU A 341 7.84 19.84 12.09
N LYS A 342 6.52 19.79 12.25
CA LYS A 342 5.69 18.79 11.56
C LYS A 342 5.87 18.89 10.05
N LYS A 343 5.83 20.11 9.50
CA LYS A 343 6.04 20.36 8.07
C LYS A 343 7.43 19.91 7.60
N ALA A 344 8.46 20.04 8.44
CA ALA A 344 9.80 19.57 8.12
C ALA A 344 9.85 18.03 7.99
N VAL A 345 9.19 17.30 8.89
CA VAL A 345 9.07 15.84 8.82
C VAL A 345 8.21 15.40 7.63
N ASP A 346 7.12 16.12 7.34
CA ASP A 346 6.27 15.86 6.16
C ASP A 346 7.12 15.96 4.87
N VAL A 347 7.92 17.03 4.74
CA VAL A 347 8.83 17.23 3.59
C VAL A 347 9.92 16.17 3.55
N LEU A 348 10.53 15.84 4.69
CA LEU A 348 11.56 14.80 4.76
C LEU A 348 11.03 13.45 4.24
N CYS A 349 9.87 13.01 4.75
CA CYS A 349 9.24 11.77 4.33
C CYS A 349 8.87 11.80 2.83
N GLN A 350 8.42 12.95 2.33
CA GLN A 350 8.09 13.13 0.91
C GLN A 350 9.33 13.04 0.01
N CYS A 351 10.43 13.70 0.39
CA CYS A 351 11.70 13.65 -0.34
C CYS A 351 12.28 12.23 -0.35
N ARG A 352 12.18 11.52 0.77
CA ARG A 352 12.60 10.11 0.89
C ARG A 352 11.79 9.16 0.03
N ALA A 353 10.46 9.32 0.01
CA ALA A 353 9.62 8.55 -0.90
C ALA A 353 10.01 8.82 -2.36
N THR A 354 10.20 10.09 -2.74
CA THR A 354 10.67 10.45 -4.09
C THR A 354 12.03 9.82 -4.40
N LEU A 355 13.04 9.95 -3.54
CA LEU A 355 14.38 9.37 -3.71
C LEU A 355 14.35 7.86 -3.91
N MET A 356 13.46 7.16 -3.20
CA MET A 356 13.25 5.72 -3.41
C MET A 356 12.88 5.45 -4.88
N TYR A 357 11.93 6.21 -5.43
CA TYR A 357 11.46 6.05 -6.80
C TYR A 357 12.40 6.65 -7.86
N THR A 358 13.27 7.60 -7.52
CA THR A 358 14.30 8.08 -8.45
C THR A 358 15.26 6.97 -8.82
N TYR A 359 15.59 6.06 -7.89
CA TYR A 359 16.43 4.90 -8.18
C TYR A 359 15.75 3.84 -9.05
N VAL A 360 14.43 3.65 -8.91
CA VAL A 360 13.66 2.79 -9.82
C VAL A 360 13.64 3.37 -11.24
N PHE A 361 13.40 4.67 -11.35
CA PHE A 361 13.47 5.38 -12.63
C PHE A 361 14.86 5.27 -13.26
N ALA A 362 15.93 5.53 -12.48
CA ALA A 362 17.31 5.48 -12.94
C ALA A 362 17.75 4.07 -13.38
N PHE A 363 17.29 3.02 -12.70
CA PHE A 363 17.63 1.64 -13.06
C PHE A 363 17.16 1.29 -14.47
N TYR A 364 15.94 1.68 -14.85
CA TYR A 364 15.46 1.40 -16.20
C TYR A 364 15.96 2.41 -17.23
N LEU A 365 16.56 3.53 -16.81
CA LEU A 365 16.97 4.59 -17.71
C LEU A 365 18.21 4.17 -18.53
N LYS A 366 18.12 4.34 -19.85
CA LYS A 366 19.28 4.28 -20.73
C LYS A 366 20.06 5.58 -20.62
N LYS A 367 21.39 5.47 -20.53
CA LYS A 367 22.27 6.63 -20.33
C LYS A 367 22.19 7.59 -21.53
N ASN A 368 21.96 8.86 -21.25
CA ASN A 368 21.91 9.94 -22.24
C ASN A 368 22.31 11.28 -21.61
N ASN A 369 22.30 12.37 -22.37
CA ASN A 369 22.70 13.69 -21.86
C ASN A 369 21.81 14.15 -20.67
N GLN A 370 20.51 13.83 -20.72
CA GLN A 370 19.57 14.18 -19.67
C GLN A 370 19.73 13.30 -18.44
N SER A 371 20.16 12.04 -18.57
CA SER A 371 20.38 11.16 -17.43
C SER A 371 21.49 11.70 -16.52
N ILE A 372 22.53 12.32 -17.07
CA ILE A 372 23.61 12.94 -16.30
C ILE A 372 23.09 14.13 -15.47
N ILE A 373 22.24 14.97 -16.07
CA ILE A 373 21.59 16.10 -15.40
C ILE A 373 20.66 15.60 -14.30
N PHE A 374 19.88 14.57 -14.58
CA PHE A 374 19.01 13.92 -13.60
C PHE A 374 19.83 13.36 -12.41
N GLU A 375 20.94 12.67 -12.67
CA GLU A 375 21.82 12.13 -11.62
C GLU A 375 22.42 13.24 -10.73
N ASN A 376 22.71 14.43 -11.29
CA ASN A 376 23.12 15.60 -10.50
C ASN A 376 21.98 16.08 -9.60
N ASN A 377 20.78 16.27 -10.17
CA ASN A 377 19.61 16.68 -9.40
C ASN A 377 19.25 15.67 -8.30
N GLN A 378 19.46 14.37 -8.55
CA GLN A 378 19.30 13.31 -7.56
C GLN A 378 20.31 13.44 -6.43
N ALA A 379 21.60 13.64 -6.74
CA ALA A 379 22.64 13.82 -5.72
C ALA A 379 22.37 15.06 -4.85
N ASP A 380 21.95 16.17 -5.45
CA ASP A 380 21.55 17.39 -4.75
C ASP A 380 20.40 17.14 -3.76
N LEU A 381 19.35 16.44 -4.21
CA LEU A 381 18.20 16.08 -3.36
C LEU A 381 18.62 15.11 -2.25
N GLU A 382 19.42 14.11 -2.57
CA GLU A 382 19.87 13.11 -1.62
C GLU A 382 20.65 13.77 -0.49
N ASN A 383 21.66 14.58 -0.81
CA ASN A 383 22.43 15.31 0.20
C ASN A 383 21.55 16.27 1.02
N ALA A 384 20.66 17.03 0.37
CA ALA A 384 19.73 17.93 1.09
C ALA A 384 18.80 17.16 2.05
N THR A 385 18.38 15.96 1.66
CA THR A 385 17.56 15.06 2.49
C THR A 385 18.35 14.55 3.68
N GLU A 386 19.60 14.11 3.49
CA GLU A 386 20.45 13.62 4.58
C GLU A 386 20.77 14.72 5.60
N VAL A 387 21.04 15.94 5.13
CA VAL A 387 21.27 17.10 6.00
C VAL A 387 20.03 17.47 6.82
N LEU A 388 18.82 17.36 6.24
CA LEU A 388 17.58 17.57 6.98
C LEU A 388 17.32 16.43 7.99
N SER A 389 17.48 15.19 7.55
CA SER A 389 17.30 13.97 8.35
C SER A 389 18.22 13.96 9.57
N GLY A 390 19.52 14.17 9.36
CA GLY A 390 20.53 14.20 10.44
C GLY A 390 20.30 15.32 11.44
N TYR A 391 19.87 16.51 10.96
CA TYR A 391 19.54 17.62 11.85
C TYR A 391 18.36 17.30 12.75
N LEU A 392 17.29 16.70 12.20
CA LEU A 392 16.10 16.33 12.98
C LEU A 392 16.36 15.16 13.94
N GLU A 393 17.27 14.25 13.60
CA GLU A 393 17.60 13.07 14.42
C GLU A 393 18.61 13.36 15.55
N ARG A 394 19.55 14.28 15.34
CA ARG A 394 20.68 14.48 16.27
C ARG A 394 20.84 15.93 16.70
N ASP A 395 21.03 16.83 15.74
CA ASP A 395 21.55 18.17 16.00
C ASP A 395 20.51 19.09 16.64
N ILE A 396 19.22 18.86 16.38
CA ILE A 396 18.12 19.68 16.93
C ILE A 396 18.10 19.73 18.46
N SER A 397 18.63 18.70 19.13
CA SER A 397 18.68 18.64 20.60
C SER A 397 19.78 19.53 21.19
N GLN A 398 20.77 19.91 20.38
CA GLN A 398 21.95 20.67 20.80
C GLN A 398 21.80 22.18 20.54
N ASP A 399 20.82 22.57 19.74
CA ASP A 399 20.58 23.96 19.35
C ASP A 399 19.57 24.68 20.27
N SER A 400 19.70 26.00 20.33
CA SER A 400 18.72 26.85 21.03
C SER A 400 17.36 26.87 20.32
N LEU A 401 16.27 27.08 21.06
CA LEU A 401 14.92 27.13 20.49
C LEU A 401 14.76 28.21 19.39
N GLN A 402 15.50 29.31 19.50
CA GLN A 402 15.48 30.41 18.53
C GLN A 402 16.16 30.00 17.22
N ASP A 403 17.27 29.27 17.28
CA ASP A 403 18.03 28.84 16.11
C ASP A 403 17.34 27.72 15.34
N ILE A 404 16.67 26.80 16.06
CA ILE A 404 15.95 25.67 15.48
C ILE A 404 14.94 26.12 14.42
N LYS A 405 14.17 27.18 14.70
CA LYS A 405 13.14 27.67 13.78
C LYS A 405 13.73 28.04 12.42
N GLN A 406 14.80 28.83 12.40
CA GLN A 406 15.44 29.27 11.16
C GLN A 406 16.14 28.10 10.46
N LYS A 407 16.98 27.35 11.17
CA LYS A 407 17.76 26.23 10.61
C LYS A 407 16.86 25.16 9.99
N VAL A 408 15.78 24.77 10.66
CA VAL A 408 14.85 23.76 10.12
C VAL A 408 14.12 24.30 8.89
N GLN A 409 13.65 25.55 8.92
CA GLN A 409 12.94 26.15 7.80
C GLN A 409 13.79 26.22 6.54
N ASP A 410 15.04 26.64 6.66
CA ASP A 410 15.94 26.74 5.52
C ASP A 410 16.24 25.35 4.95
N LYS A 411 16.53 24.36 5.82
CA LYS A 411 16.81 22.98 5.40
C LYS A 411 15.63 22.34 4.66
N TYR A 412 14.42 22.36 5.21
CA TYR A 412 13.29 21.70 4.54
C TYR A 412 12.85 22.44 3.27
N ARG A 413 12.94 23.78 3.23
CA ARG A 413 12.63 24.56 2.01
C ARG A 413 13.62 24.26 0.90
N TYR A 414 14.91 24.17 1.23
CA TYR A 414 15.94 23.79 0.27
C TYR A 414 15.75 22.35 -0.23
N CYS A 415 15.48 21.40 0.67
CA CYS A 415 15.21 20.01 0.33
C CYS A 415 14.00 19.88 -0.63
N GLU A 416 12.88 20.54 -0.33
CA GLU A 416 11.71 20.58 -1.21
C GLU A 416 12.00 21.27 -2.55
N SER A 417 12.84 22.32 -2.56
CA SER A 417 13.29 22.96 -3.80
C SER A 417 14.07 21.99 -4.69
N ARG A 418 15.02 21.23 -4.13
CA ARG A 418 15.77 20.20 -4.87
C ARG A 418 14.84 19.12 -5.42
N ARG A 419 13.85 18.68 -4.62
CA ARG A 419 12.84 17.71 -5.05
C ARG A 419 12.04 18.24 -6.24
N ARG A 420 11.61 19.51 -6.19
CA ARG A 420 10.87 20.15 -7.27
C ARG A 420 11.68 20.25 -8.56
N VAL A 421 12.94 20.67 -8.48
CA VAL A 421 13.83 20.77 -9.66
C VAL A 421 14.01 19.41 -10.32
N LEU A 422 14.24 18.36 -9.53
CA LEU A 422 14.37 16.99 -10.03
C LEU A 422 13.10 16.55 -10.76
N LEU A 423 11.93 16.71 -10.15
CA LEU A 423 10.67 16.27 -10.74
C LEU A 423 10.32 17.06 -11.99
N GLN A 424 10.50 18.38 -11.98
CA GLN A 424 10.28 19.24 -13.13
C GLN A 424 11.14 18.81 -14.33
N HIS A 425 12.43 18.52 -14.09
CA HIS A 425 13.33 18.03 -15.13
C HIS A 425 12.87 16.70 -15.72
N VAL A 426 12.43 15.75 -14.88
CA VAL A 426 11.89 14.47 -15.36
C VAL A 426 10.58 14.65 -16.14
N HIS A 427 9.68 15.53 -15.68
CA HIS A 427 8.41 15.81 -16.33
C HIS A 427 8.60 16.49 -17.69
N GLU A 428 9.48 17.48 -17.80
CA GLU A 428 9.84 18.08 -19.09
C GLU A 428 10.45 17.05 -20.05
N GLY A 429 11.27 16.14 -19.53
CA GLY A 429 11.80 15.04 -20.33
C GLY A 429 10.73 14.04 -20.78
N TYR A 430 9.64 13.87 -20.01
CA TYR A 430 8.48 13.08 -20.46
C TYR A 430 7.69 13.78 -21.56
N GLU A 431 7.52 15.10 -21.50
CA GLU A 431 6.79 15.86 -22.53
C GLU A 431 7.53 15.90 -23.88
N LYS A 432 8.86 15.77 -23.84
CA LYS A 432 9.75 15.82 -25.01
C LYS A 432 10.29 14.44 -25.42
N ASP A 433 9.78 13.36 -24.82
CA ASP A 433 10.22 11.97 -25.06
C ASP A 433 11.75 11.77 -24.98
N LEU A 434 12.41 12.41 -24.02
CA LEU A 434 13.88 12.37 -23.85
C LEU A 434 14.37 11.13 -23.09
N TRP A 435 13.47 10.31 -22.58
CA TRP A 435 13.80 9.15 -21.74
C TRP A 435 13.65 7.85 -22.51
N GLU A 436 14.78 7.19 -22.77
CA GLU A 436 14.83 5.82 -23.29
C GLU A 436 15.01 4.84 -22.14
N TYR A 437 14.42 3.64 -22.26
CA TYR A 437 14.43 2.62 -21.21
C TYR A 437 15.03 1.30 -21.67
N ILE A 438 15.68 0.60 -20.75
CA ILE A 438 16.18 -0.78 -20.92
C ILE A 438 15.02 -1.72 -20.55
N GLU A 439 14.61 -2.60 -21.48
CA GLU A 439 13.43 -3.46 -21.30
C GLU A 439 13.70 -4.87 -20.76
N ASP A 440 14.99 -5.21 -20.60
CA ASP A 440 15.50 -6.53 -20.23
C ASP A 440 14.93 -7.14 -18.94
#